data_AF-A0A2L0HY18-F1
#
_entry.id   AF-A0A2L0HY18-F1
#
_cell.length_a   1.000
_cell.length_b   1.000
_cell.length_c   1.000
_cell.angle_alpha   90.00
_cell.angle_beta   90.00
_cell.angle_gamma   90.00
#
_symmetry.space_group_name_H-M   'P 1'
#
loop_
_entity.id
_entity.type
_entity.pdbx_description
1 polymer ?
#
loop_
_entity_poly.entity_id
_entity_poly.type
_entity_poly.pdbx_seq_one_letter_code
_entity_poly.pdbx_strand_id
1 'polypeptide(L)'
;MQKIKDNLGLIFISLVTILYLWLVCNLVINVEDAKALKLNEKGDFLAGIFSPLAFLWLVYGYLQQGQELKQNTKALNMQAEELRISNESLRQQVVEMGKSVKAQQDMFLLAEKQYQETIFEKQKSLIPQLVFIPSDYSKTNSPTLNGDWDYKFILELKIQNQPIKSLKIRSNFWYISISGGTMNNSLEFSTAAINVNKTLSLYFYARTRSEPFNRNIINVDYYDENDTKHSSKYEVIKNEDNLILFKDITTVD
;
A
#
# COMPACT_ATOMS: atom_id res chain seq x y z
N MET A 1 -19.92 57.59 6.19
CA MET A 1 -21.30 57.43 6.70
C MET A 1 -21.41 56.41 7.84
N GLN A 2 -20.66 55.29 7.87
CA GLN A 2 -20.72 54.28 8.95
C GLN A 2 -20.42 54.85 10.36
N LYS A 3 -19.30 55.57 10.50
CA LYS A 3 -18.89 56.22 11.77
C LYS A 3 -19.93 57.19 12.37
N ILE A 4 -20.81 57.77 11.56
CA ILE A 4 -21.86 58.68 12.04
C ILE A 4 -23.04 57.89 12.63
N LYS A 5 -23.33 56.70 12.08
CA LYS A 5 -24.37 55.82 12.63
C LYS A 5 -23.95 55.21 13.96
N ASP A 6 -22.69 54.80 14.08
CA ASP A 6 -22.17 54.18 15.30
C ASP A 6 -22.09 55.18 16.47
N ASN A 7 -21.87 56.47 16.16
CA ASN A 7 -21.75 57.54 17.15
C ASN A 7 -23.03 58.38 17.32
N LEU A 8 -24.16 57.96 16.74
CA LEU A 8 -25.40 58.75 16.74
C LEU A 8 -25.89 59.03 18.16
N GLY A 9 -25.81 58.03 19.06
CA GLY A 9 -26.19 58.19 20.47
C GLY A 9 -25.31 59.19 21.21
N LEU A 10 -24.00 59.21 20.91
CA LEU A 10 -23.03 60.11 21.53
C LEU A 10 -23.22 61.55 21.03
N ILE A 11 -23.54 61.71 19.74
CA ILE A 11 -23.87 63.02 19.15
C ILE A 11 -25.17 63.55 19.76
N PHE A 12 -26.20 62.71 19.88
CA PHE A 12 -27.48 63.09 20.47
C PHE A 12 -27.33 63.53 21.94
N ILE A 13 -26.63 62.74 22.77
CA ILE A 13 -26.46 63.09 24.19
C ILE A 13 -25.60 64.33 24.40
N SER A 14 -24.63 64.56 23.50
CA SER A 14 -23.82 65.78 23.49
C SER A 14 -24.67 67.01 23.12
N LEU A 15 -25.57 66.89 22.14
CA LEU A 15 -26.51 67.97 21.78
C LEU A 15 -27.48 68.28 22.93
N VAL A 16 -28.02 67.25 23.59
CA VAL A 16 -28.87 67.40 24.78
C VAL A 16 -28.11 68.11 25.90
N THR A 17 -26.85 67.75 26.12
CA THR A 17 -25.97 68.41 27.11
C THR A 17 -25.76 69.89 26.79
N ILE A 18 -25.44 70.22 25.52
CA ILE A 18 -25.22 71.61 25.09
C ILE A 18 -26.49 72.43 25.24
N LEU A 19 -27.64 71.88 24.83
CA LEU A 19 -28.94 72.54 24.96
C LEU A 19 -29.32 72.77 26.43
N TYR A 20 -29.09 71.78 27.29
CA TYR A 20 -29.32 71.89 28.74
C TYR A 20 -28.49 73.00 29.36
N LEU A 21 -27.18 73.03 29.09
CA LEU A 21 -26.29 74.09 29.59
C LEU A 21 -26.67 75.46 29.05
N TRP A 22 -27.03 75.56 27.76
CA TRP A 22 -27.49 76.82 27.17
C TRP A 22 -28.77 77.35 27.84
N LEU A 23 -29.74 76.47 28.10
CA LEU A 23 -31.00 76.85 28.75
C LEU A 23 -30.78 77.27 30.21
N VAL A 24 -29.98 76.53 30.96
CA VAL A 24 -29.60 76.89 32.35
C VAL A 24 -28.90 78.24 32.40
N CYS A 25 -27.95 78.49 31.48
CA CYS A 25 -27.25 79.77 31.38
C CYS A 25 -28.17 80.96 31.08
N ASN A 26 -29.22 80.78 30.27
CA ASN A 26 -30.11 81.88 29.88
C ASN A 26 -31.29 82.10 30.85
N LEU A 27 -31.79 81.05 31.52
CA LEU A 27 -33.00 81.14 32.35
C LEU A 27 -32.73 81.25 33.85
N VAL A 28 -31.59 80.73 34.33
CA VAL A 28 -31.31 80.60 35.77
C VAL A 28 -30.17 81.50 36.23
N ILE A 29 -29.21 81.79 35.34
CA ILE A 29 -28.04 82.60 35.69
C ILE A 29 -28.33 84.09 35.44
N ASN A 30 -28.68 84.81 36.49
CA ASN A 30 -28.58 86.27 36.49
C ASN A 30 -27.16 86.66 36.93
N VAL A 31 -26.39 87.25 36.03
CA VAL A 31 -24.93 87.45 36.20
C VAL A 31 -24.59 88.36 37.40
N GLU A 32 -25.51 89.23 37.78
CA GLU A 32 -25.38 90.14 38.92
C GLU A 32 -25.60 89.41 40.25
N ASP A 33 -26.64 88.57 40.36
CA ASP A 33 -26.94 87.77 41.54
C ASP A 33 -25.92 86.64 41.76
N ALA A 34 -25.44 86.03 40.67
CA ALA A 34 -24.43 84.96 40.67
C ALA A 34 -23.11 85.41 41.32
N LYS A 35 -22.73 86.69 41.16
CA LYS A 35 -21.49 87.24 41.74
C LYS A 35 -21.62 87.48 43.25
N ALA A 36 -22.82 87.81 43.73
CA ALA A 36 -23.10 88.16 45.12
C ALA A 36 -23.21 86.95 46.09
N LEU A 37 -23.36 85.72 45.58
CA LEU A 37 -23.46 84.51 46.40
C LEU A 37 -22.17 84.16 47.17
N LYS A 38 -22.33 83.58 48.37
CA LYS A 38 -21.22 83.02 49.15
C LYS A 38 -20.61 81.80 48.45
N LEU A 39 -19.38 81.44 48.82
CA LEU A 39 -18.63 80.36 48.18
C LEU A 39 -19.35 79.00 48.27
N ASN A 40 -19.94 78.67 49.43
CA ASN A 40 -20.72 77.43 49.59
C ASN A 40 -21.96 77.41 48.68
N GLU A 41 -22.69 78.52 48.59
CA GLU A 41 -23.91 78.62 47.78
C GLU A 41 -23.61 78.51 46.28
N LYS A 42 -22.43 78.99 45.84
CA LYS A 42 -21.91 78.75 44.48
C LYS A 42 -21.63 77.27 44.23
N GLY A 43 -21.11 76.56 45.22
CA GLY A 43 -20.90 75.11 45.17
C GLY A 43 -22.21 74.34 45.03
N ASP A 44 -23.21 74.66 45.86
CA ASP A 44 -24.53 74.02 45.82
C ASP A 44 -25.26 74.28 44.50
N PHE A 45 -25.13 75.50 43.96
CA PHE A 45 -25.66 75.85 42.64
C PHE A 45 -25.03 75.03 41.51
N LEU A 46 -23.70 74.94 41.48
CA LEU A 46 -22.98 74.13 40.50
C LEU A 46 -23.31 72.64 40.65
N ALA A 47 -23.40 72.14 41.89
CA ALA A 47 -23.81 70.77 42.15
C ALA A 47 -25.22 70.49 41.60
N GLY A 48 -26.17 71.41 41.77
CA GLY A 48 -27.52 71.31 41.21
C GLY A 48 -27.56 71.24 39.68
N ILE A 49 -26.70 72.00 38.99
CA ILE A 49 -26.62 72.02 37.52
C ILE A 49 -25.88 70.79 36.98
N PHE A 50 -24.77 70.41 37.59
CA PHE A 50 -23.91 69.34 37.06
C PHE A 50 -24.33 67.94 37.49
N SER A 51 -25.07 67.76 38.59
CA SER A 51 -25.48 66.42 39.05
C SER A 51 -26.40 65.68 38.06
N PRO A 52 -27.46 66.30 37.49
CA PRO A 52 -28.29 65.65 36.48
C PRO A 52 -27.51 65.30 35.21
N LEU A 53 -26.55 66.16 34.84
CA LEU A 53 -25.70 65.94 33.67
C LEU A 53 -24.73 64.77 33.89
N ALA A 54 -24.07 64.71 35.04
CA ALA A 54 -23.20 63.60 35.40
C ALA A 54 -23.96 62.27 35.42
N PHE A 55 -25.17 62.26 35.97
CA PHE A 55 -26.02 61.07 35.98
C PHE A 55 -26.43 60.63 34.57
N LEU A 56 -26.80 61.58 33.70
CA LEU A 56 -27.15 61.31 32.31
C LEU A 56 -25.99 60.60 31.56
N TRP A 57 -24.76 61.12 31.70
CA TRP A 57 -23.57 60.52 31.09
C TRP A 57 -23.21 59.15 31.67
N LEU A 58 -23.41 58.96 32.99
CA LEU A 58 -23.19 57.68 33.65
C LEU A 58 -24.13 56.60 33.09
N VAL A 59 -25.43 56.89 32.99
CA VAL A 59 -26.41 55.94 32.44
C VAL A 59 -26.09 55.59 30.99
N TYR A 60 -25.72 56.57 30.17
CA TYR A 60 -25.34 56.32 28.78
C TYR A 60 -24.09 55.44 28.67
N GLY A 61 -23.05 55.74 29.46
CA GLY A 61 -21.83 54.92 29.51
C GLY A 61 -22.12 53.47 29.89
N TYR A 62 -22.99 53.24 30.89
CA TYR A 62 -23.41 51.90 31.29
C TYR A 62 -24.17 51.14 30.18
N LEU A 63 -25.07 51.82 29.47
CA LEU A 63 -25.80 51.24 28.35
C LEU A 63 -24.87 50.89 27.18
N GLN A 64 -23.91 51.76 26.86
CA GLN A 64 -22.91 51.52 25.82
C GLN A 64 -22.01 50.34 26.19
N GLN A 65 -21.47 50.32 27.41
CA GLN A 65 -20.64 49.22 27.90
C GLN A 65 -21.37 47.87 27.85
N GLY A 66 -22.67 47.86 28.19
CA GLY A 66 -23.50 46.67 28.08
C GLY A 66 -23.68 46.17 26.64
N GLN A 67 -23.78 47.08 25.67
CA GLN A 67 -23.85 46.72 24.25
C GLN A 67 -22.51 46.16 23.75
N GLU A 68 -21.40 46.80 24.11
CA GLU A 68 -20.05 46.35 23.78
C GLU A 68 -19.76 44.96 24.37
N LEU A 69 -20.14 44.71 25.62
CA LEU A 69 -19.99 43.41 26.25
C LEU A 69 -20.79 42.32 25.52
N LYS A 70 -22.04 42.61 25.12
CA LYS A 70 -22.85 41.68 24.32
C LYS A 70 -22.20 41.36 22.98
N GLN A 71 -21.64 42.37 22.30
CA GLN A 71 -20.93 42.16 21.04
C GLN A 71 -19.66 41.34 21.24
N ASN A 72 -18.90 41.61 22.30
CA ASN A 72 -17.69 40.86 22.64
C ASN A 72 -18.00 39.40 22.97
N THR A 73 -19.01 39.15 23.82
CA THR A 73 -19.48 37.78 24.11
C THR A 73 -19.92 37.06 22.85
N LYS A 74 -20.62 37.74 21.93
CA LYS A 74 -21.01 37.14 20.65
C LYS A 74 -19.79 36.78 19.79
N ALA A 75 -18.78 37.64 19.74
CA ALA A 75 -17.53 37.38 19.01
C ALA A 75 -16.75 36.20 19.62
N LEU A 76 -16.63 36.14 20.95
CA LEU A 76 -15.99 35.03 21.66
C LEU A 76 -16.72 33.70 21.41
N ASN A 77 -18.06 33.70 21.41
CA ASN A 77 -18.84 32.51 21.10
C ASN A 77 -18.62 32.03 19.66
N MET A 78 -18.54 32.96 18.69
CA MET A 78 -18.20 32.60 17.31
C MET A 78 -16.78 32.02 17.21
N GLN A 79 -15.81 32.63 17.88
CA GLN A 79 -14.43 32.15 17.90
C GLN A 79 -14.31 30.76 18.54
N ALA A 80 -15.04 30.51 19.64
CA ALA A 80 -15.08 29.21 20.29
C ALA A 80 -15.68 28.13 19.38
N GLU A 81 -16.72 28.47 18.61
CA GLU A 81 -17.33 27.55 17.66
C GLU A 81 -16.40 27.26 16.47
N GLU A 82 -15.72 28.27 15.93
CA GLU A 82 -14.70 28.08 14.89
C GLU A 82 -13.56 27.16 15.37
N LEU A 83 -13.08 27.35 16.60
CA LEU A 83 -12.08 26.48 17.22
C LEU A 83 -12.59 25.04 17.37
N ARG A 84 -13.85 24.86 17.76
CA ARG A 84 -14.48 23.53 17.87
C ARG A 84 -14.50 22.82 16.53
N ILE A 85 -14.94 23.52 15.47
CA ILE A 85 -14.99 22.99 14.10
C ILE A 85 -13.57 22.66 13.60
N SER A 86 -12.59 23.54 13.84
CA SER A 86 -11.20 23.32 13.47
C SER A 86 -10.60 22.08 14.17
N ASN A 87 -10.88 21.89 15.46
CA ASN A 87 -10.41 20.73 16.21
C ASN A 87 -11.01 19.43 15.66
N GLU A 88 -12.30 19.45 15.31
CA GLU A 88 -12.98 18.30 14.70
C GLU A 88 -12.38 17.94 13.34
N SER A 89 -12.12 18.94 12.49
CA SER A 89 -11.43 18.73 11.21
C SER A 89 -10.02 18.17 11.37
N LEU A 90 -9.25 18.68 12.35
CA LEU A 90 -7.91 18.17 12.64
C LEU A 90 -7.94 16.71 13.12
N ARG A 91 -8.92 16.35 13.97
CA ARG A 91 -9.10 14.96 14.39
C ARG A 91 -9.40 14.03 13.21
N GLN A 92 -10.26 14.46 12.29
CA GLN A 92 -10.52 13.71 11.06
C GLN A 92 -9.26 13.57 10.20
N GLN A 93 -8.49 14.63 10.05
CA GLN A 93 -7.22 14.61 9.30
C GLN A 93 -6.20 13.64 9.90
N VAL A 94 -6.08 13.60 11.23
CA VAL A 94 -5.21 12.64 11.93
C VAL A 94 -5.64 11.19 11.67
N VAL A 95 -6.95 10.91 11.69
CA VAL A 95 -7.49 9.58 11.38
C VAL A 95 -7.16 9.17 9.94
N GLU A 96 -7.40 10.05 8.97
CA GLU A 96 -7.10 9.76 7.55
C GLU A 96 -5.59 9.63 7.31
N MET A 97 -4.76 10.43 7.97
CA MET A 97 -3.31 10.30 7.90
C MET A 97 -2.85 8.96 8.48
N GLY A 98 -3.43 8.51 9.58
CA GLY A 98 -3.18 7.18 10.14
C GLY A 98 -3.52 6.05 9.15
N LYS A 99 -4.64 6.16 8.44
CA LYS A 99 -5.00 5.20 7.37
C LYS A 99 -4.01 5.24 6.21
N SER A 100 -3.58 6.44 5.79
CA SER A 100 -2.59 6.61 4.71
C SER A 100 -1.24 6.00 5.08
N VAL A 101 -0.75 6.23 6.30
CA VAL A 101 0.50 5.64 6.79
C VAL A 101 0.41 4.12 6.81
N LYS A 102 -0.72 3.55 7.29
CA LYS A 102 -0.94 2.11 7.27
C LYS A 102 -0.93 1.54 5.85
N ALA A 103 -1.62 2.19 4.91
CA ALA A 103 -1.61 1.78 3.51
C ALA A 103 -0.19 1.84 2.89
N GLN A 104 0.62 2.85 3.24
CA GLN A 104 2.01 2.93 2.80
C GLN A 104 2.88 1.80 3.37
N GLN A 105 2.67 1.42 4.65
CA GLN A 105 3.35 0.28 5.27
C GLN A 105 2.98 -1.03 4.58
N ASP A 106 1.70 -1.26 4.31
CA ASP A 106 1.22 -2.46 3.61
C ASP A 106 1.80 -2.53 2.19
N MET A 107 1.87 -1.40 1.48
CA MET A 107 2.52 -1.30 0.17
C MET A 107 4.02 -1.61 0.23
N PHE A 108 4.72 -1.11 1.25
CA PHE A 108 6.15 -1.39 1.45
C PHE A 108 6.39 -2.89 1.69
N LEU A 109 5.58 -3.52 2.53
CA LEU A 109 5.67 -4.95 2.80
C LEU A 109 5.41 -5.78 1.53
N LEU A 110 4.42 -5.37 0.72
CA LEU A 110 4.16 -6.02 -0.56
C LEU A 110 5.33 -5.87 -1.54
N ALA A 111 5.94 -4.69 -1.61
CA ALA A 111 7.10 -4.44 -2.45
C ALA A 111 8.31 -5.28 -2.01
N GLU A 112 8.56 -5.41 -0.72
CA GLU A 112 9.60 -6.29 -0.18
C GLU A 112 9.35 -7.74 -0.58
N LYS A 113 8.13 -8.23 -0.43
CA LYS A 113 7.76 -9.59 -0.84
C LYS A 113 8.00 -9.83 -2.33
N GLN A 114 7.53 -8.92 -3.18
CA GLN A 114 7.75 -9.00 -4.63
C GLN A 114 9.24 -8.95 -5.00
N TYR A 115 10.02 -8.14 -4.29
CA TYR A 115 11.47 -8.08 -4.48
C TYR A 115 12.12 -9.42 -4.15
N GLN A 116 11.75 -10.05 -3.03
CA GLN A 116 12.26 -11.38 -2.67
C GLN A 116 11.86 -12.45 -3.69
N GLU A 117 10.62 -12.44 -4.16
CA GLU A 117 10.16 -13.33 -5.24
C GLU A 117 10.96 -13.11 -6.54
N THR A 118 11.25 -11.86 -6.89
CA THR A 118 12.07 -11.52 -8.06
C THR A 118 13.51 -12.03 -7.92
N ILE A 119 14.11 -11.87 -6.74
CA ILE A 119 15.44 -12.42 -6.45
C ILE A 119 15.42 -13.94 -6.54
N PHE A 120 14.39 -14.59 -6.00
CA PHE A 120 14.22 -16.04 -6.07
C PHE A 120 14.08 -16.53 -7.51
N GLU A 121 13.22 -15.91 -8.33
CA GLU A 121 13.07 -16.23 -9.76
C GLU A 121 14.36 -15.99 -10.54
N LYS A 122 15.09 -14.91 -10.21
CA LYS A 122 16.41 -14.66 -10.80
C LYS A 122 17.40 -15.75 -10.41
N GLN A 123 17.46 -16.16 -9.15
CA GLN A 123 18.31 -17.26 -8.70
C GLN A 123 17.97 -18.58 -9.40
N LYS A 124 16.67 -18.90 -9.52
CA LYS A 124 16.19 -20.08 -10.23
C LYS A 124 16.55 -20.06 -11.73
N SER A 125 16.51 -18.90 -12.36
CA SER A 125 16.90 -18.74 -13.78
C SER A 125 18.41 -18.77 -14.03
N LEU A 126 19.24 -18.74 -12.97
CA LEU A 126 20.69 -18.94 -13.05
C LEU A 126 21.09 -20.41 -13.01
N ILE A 127 20.16 -21.34 -12.77
CA ILE A 127 20.43 -22.78 -12.72
C ILE A 127 19.73 -23.46 -13.90
N PRO A 128 20.39 -24.41 -14.59
CA PRO A 128 19.76 -25.19 -15.65
C PRO A 128 18.54 -25.96 -15.14
N GLN A 129 17.43 -25.89 -15.88
CA GLN A 129 16.22 -26.67 -15.58
C GLN A 129 15.99 -27.70 -16.68
N LEU A 130 16.00 -28.99 -16.32
CA LEU A 130 15.69 -30.09 -17.23
C LEU A 130 14.21 -30.42 -17.11
N VAL A 131 13.47 -30.26 -18.19
CA VAL A 131 12.05 -30.59 -18.29
C VAL A 131 11.90 -31.82 -19.18
N PHE A 132 11.24 -32.84 -18.65
CA PHE A 132 10.98 -34.09 -19.35
C PHE A 132 9.49 -34.16 -19.72
N ILE A 133 9.20 -34.26 -21.02
CA ILE A 133 7.84 -34.28 -21.56
C ILE A 133 7.61 -35.66 -22.21
N PRO A 134 6.71 -36.50 -21.69
CA PRO A 134 6.36 -37.76 -22.34
C PRO A 134 5.53 -37.47 -23.60
N SER A 135 5.86 -38.11 -24.73
CA SER A 135 5.11 -37.89 -25.99
C SER A 135 4.37 -39.14 -26.48
N ASP A 136 5.05 -40.29 -26.56
CA ASP A 136 4.46 -41.53 -27.08
C ASP A 136 4.80 -42.76 -26.24
N TYR A 137 3.83 -43.66 -26.06
CA TYR A 137 4.03 -45.03 -25.58
C TYR A 137 3.42 -46.04 -26.57
N SER A 138 4.13 -47.12 -26.82
CA SER A 138 3.68 -48.20 -27.70
C SER A 138 4.15 -49.56 -27.19
N LYS A 139 3.34 -50.57 -27.48
CA LYS A 139 3.60 -51.99 -27.25
C LYS A 139 3.34 -52.71 -28.56
N THR A 140 4.13 -53.72 -28.90
CA THR A 140 3.83 -54.56 -30.09
C THR A 140 2.44 -55.20 -29.96
N ASN A 141 1.82 -55.57 -31.10
CA ASN A 141 0.50 -56.22 -31.11
C ASN A 141 0.57 -57.74 -30.94
N SER A 142 1.76 -58.32 -31.06
CA SER A 142 1.99 -59.75 -30.88
C SER A 142 3.31 -59.97 -30.15
N PRO A 143 3.42 -61.06 -29.36
CA PRO A 143 4.67 -61.41 -28.72
C PRO A 143 5.70 -61.88 -29.75
N THR A 144 6.97 -61.72 -29.41
CA THR A 144 8.11 -62.33 -30.09
C THR A 144 8.04 -63.86 -30.01
N LEU A 145 8.86 -64.56 -30.79
CA LEU A 145 8.94 -66.03 -30.78
C LEU A 145 9.21 -66.63 -29.38
N ASN A 146 9.79 -65.84 -28.46
CA ASN A 146 10.11 -66.25 -27.09
C ASN A 146 8.99 -65.91 -26.08
N GLY A 147 7.86 -65.35 -26.54
CA GLY A 147 6.73 -64.96 -25.70
C GLY A 147 6.85 -63.56 -25.07
N ASP A 148 7.87 -62.79 -25.41
CA ASP A 148 8.09 -61.44 -24.86
C ASP A 148 7.47 -60.36 -25.76
N TRP A 149 7.09 -59.22 -25.19
CA TRP A 149 6.58 -58.07 -25.94
C TRP A 149 7.63 -56.96 -25.99
N ASP A 150 7.65 -56.20 -27.09
CA ASP A 150 8.49 -55.00 -27.19
C ASP A 150 7.68 -53.78 -26.77
N TYR A 151 8.23 -53.05 -25.80
CA TYR A 151 7.71 -51.82 -25.24
C TYR A 151 8.61 -50.67 -25.65
N LYS A 152 8.02 -49.57 -26.09
CA LYS A 152 8.73 -48.36 -26.49
C LYS A 152 8.02 -47.13 -25.95
N PHE A 153 8.79 -46.19 -25.41
CA PHE A 153 8.29 -44.85 -25.18
C PHE A 153 9.30 -43.75 -25.57
N ILE A 154 8.79 -42.54 -25.75
CA ILE A 154 9.57 -41.36 -26.11
C ILE A 154 9.49 -40.35 -24.97
N LEU A 155 10.64 -39.80 -24.63
CA LEU A 155 10.79 -38.71 -23.69
C LEU A 155 11.47 -37.53 -24.37
N GLU A 156 10.79 -36.40 -24.42
CA GLU A 156 11.37 -35.16 -24.89
C GLU A 156 12.03 -34.43 -23.72
N LEU A 157 13.35 -34.33 -23.76
CA LEU A 157 14.13 -33.52 -22.83
C LEU A 157 14.27 -32.11 -23.40
N LYS A 158 13.85 -31.11 -22.63
CA LYS A 158 14.08 -29.69 -22.92
C LYS A 158 14.89 -29.05 -21.80
N ILE A 159 15.94 -28.34 -22.17
CA ILE A 159 16.75 -27.56 -21.25
C ILE A 159 16.25 -26.12 -21.25
N GLN A 160 15.95 -25.60 -20.06
CA GLN A 160 15.47 -24.25 -19.81
C GLN A 160 16.45 -23.50 -18.89
N ASN A 161 16.32 -22.18 -18.84
CA ASN A 161 17.12 -21.23 -18.06
C ASN A 161 18.58 -21.09 -18.51
N GLN A 162 19.42 -22.10 -18.29
CA GLN A 162 20.86 -22.08 -18.58
C GLN A 162 21.30 -23.34 -19.32
N PRO A 163 22.39 -23.28 -20.12
CA PRO A 163 22.98 -24.46 -20.74
C PRO A 163 23.62 -25.39 -19.71
N ILE A 164 23.82 -26.65 -20.10
CA ILE A 164 24.60 -27.64 -19.32
C ILE A 164 25.86 -28.01 -20.11
N LYS A 165 26.88 -28.52 -19.42
CA LYS A 165 28.18 -28.94 -19.99
C LYS A 165 28.21 -30.42 -20.37
N SER A 166 27.55 -31.28 -19.59
CA SER A 166 27.38 -32.69 -19.91
C SER A 166 26.13 -33.26 -19.27
N LEU A 167 25.61 -34.34 -19.86
CA LEU A 167 24.45 -35.08 -19.36
C LEU A 167 24.71 -36.58 -19.45
N LYS A 168 24.32 -37.28 -18.40
CA LYS A 168 24.39 -38.73 -18.28
C LYS A 168 23.06 -39.26 -17.78
N ILE A 169 22.43 -40.11 -18.58
CA ILE A 169 21.17 -40.76 -18.26
C ILE A 169 21.44 -42.26 -18.12
N ARG A 170 20.97 -42.86 -17.04
CA ARG A 170 21.13 -44.29 -16.76
C ARG A 170 19.81 -44.88 -16.35
N SER A 171 19.43 -45.99 -16.95
CA SER A 171 18.26 -46.76 -16.51
C SER A 171 18.70 -48.11 -15.95
N ASN A 172 18.03 -48.53 -14.88
CA ASN A 172 18.20 -49.87 -14.33
C ASN A 172 17.51 -50.97 -15.16
N PHE A 173 16.67 -50.59 -16.12
CA PHE A 173 15.80 -51.53 -16.84
C PHE A 173 15.71 -51.23 -18.34
N TRP A 174 15.52 -49.96 -18.70
CA TRP A 174 15.25 -49.56 -20.08
C TRP A 174 16.54 -49.38 -20.88
N TYR A 175 16.52 -49.82 -22.13
CA TYR A 175 17.55 -49.46 -23.10
C TYR A 175 17.23 -48.11 -23.72
N ILE A 176 18.19 -47.21 -23.74
CA ILE A 176 18.06 -45.82 -24.16
C ILE A 176 18.77 -45.63 -25.50
N SER A 177 18.17 -44.87 -26.41
CA SER A 177 18.77 -44.46 -27.69
C SER A 177 18.38 -43.02 -28.04
N ILE A 178 19.24 -42.36 -28.81
CA ILE A 178 18.96 -41.07 -29.46
C ILE A 178 18.78 -41.34 -30.96
N SER A 179 17.64 -40.98 -31.53
CA SER A 179 17.38 -40.92 -32.98
C SER A 179 18.02 -42.04 -33.83
N GLY A 180 17.75 -43.30 -33.51
CA GLY A 180 18.23 -44.47 -34.28
C GLY A 180 19.67 -44.91 -33.99
N GLY A 181 20.30 -44.39 -32.93
CA GLY A 181 21.62 -44.80 -32.46
C GLY A 181 21.62 -46.10 -31.64
N THR A 182 22.82 -46.52 -31.20
CA THR A 182 23.02 -47.72 -30.38
C THR A 182 22.19 -47.69 -29.10
N MET A 183 21.49 -48.78 -28.82
CA MET A 183 20.69 -48.96 -27.60
C MET A 183 21.59 -49.39 -26.45
N ASN A 184 21.58 -48.67 -25.34
CA ASN A 184 22.37 -49.00 -24.15
C ASN A 184 21.61 -48.63 -22.86
N ASN A 185 21.91 -49.28 -21.74
CA ASN A 185 21.32 -48.96 -20.43
C ASN A 185 21.84 -47.64 -19.82
N SER A 186 22.87 -47.07 -20.45
CA SER A 186 23.44 -45.78 -20.11
C SER A 186 23.75 -44.97 -21.36
N LEU A 187 23.46 -43.68 -21.30
CA LEU A 187 23.65 -42.72 -22.35
C LEU A 187 24.40 -41.53 -21.76
N GLU A 188 25.57 -41.21 -22.31
CA GLU A 188 26.40 -40.09 -21.86
C GLU A 188 26.75 -39.22 -23.06
N PHE A 189 26.59 -37.91 -22.90
CA PHE A 189 26.94 -36.96 -23.94
C PHE A 189 27.51 -35.68 -23.35
N SER A 190 28.61 -35.21 -23.96
CA SER A 190 29.17 -33.89 -23.72
C SER A 190 28.32 -32.89 -24.51
N THR A 191 27.66 -31.97 -23.81
CA THR A 191 26.61 -31.12 -24.39
C THR A 191 27.20 -29.84 -24.97
N ALA A 192 28.20 -29.94 -25.85
CA ALA A 192 28.63 -28.77 -26.64
C ALA A 192 27.54 -28.28 -27.62
N ALA A 193 26.43 -29.03 -27.79
CA ALA A 193 25.43 -28.84 -28.84
C ALA A 193 23.97 -28.60 -28.38
N ILE A 194 23.67 -28.70 -27.08
CA ILE A 194 22.30 -28.54 -26.55
C ILE A 194 22.20 -27.19 -25.86
N ASN A 195 21.87 -26.18 -26.67
CA ASN A 195 21.55 -24.84 -26.19
C ASN A 195 20.15 -24.82 -25.56
N VAL A 196 19.88 -23.81 -24.73
CA VAL A 196 18.57 -23.56 -24.11
C VAL A 196 17.48 -23.60 -25.20
N ASN A 197 16.34 -24.22 -24.88
CA ASN A 197 15.19 -24.43 -25.77
C ASN A 197 15.34 -25.45 -26.91
N LYS A 198 16.45 -26.17 -27.03
CA LYS A 198 16.49 -27.36 -27.90
C LYS A 198 15.82 -28.55 -27.21
N THR A 199 15.00 -29.26 -27.98
CA THR A 199 14.39 -30.53 -27.55
C THR A 199 15.24 -31.70 -28.02
N LEU A 200 15.53 -32.63 -27.12
CA LEU A 200 16.18 -33.90 -27.40
C LEU A 200 15.18 -35.03 -27.20
N SER A 201 14.89 -35.79 -28.25
CA SER A 201 14.04 -36.97 -28.17
C SER A 201 14.86 -38.19 -27.75
N LEU A 202 14.53 -38.73 -26.58
CA LEU A 202 15.10 -39.94 -26.01
C LEU A 202 14.13 -41.10 -26.20
N TYR A 203 14.61 -42.19 -26.78
CA TYR A 203 13.81 -43.38 -27.03
C TYR A 203 14.18 -44.46 -26.03
N PHE A 204 13.19 -44.98 -25.33
CA PHE A 204 13.35 -46.03 -24.33
C PHE A 204 12.69 -47.31 -24.81
N TYR A 205 13.43 -48.42 -24.72
CA TYR A 205 13.04 -49.73 -25.21
C TYR A 205 13.17 -50.79 -24.13
N ALA A 206 12.21 -51.69 -24.06
CA ALA A 206 12.28 -52.88 -23.22
C ALA A 206 11.62 -54.07 -23.90
N ARG A 207 12.17 -55.26 -23.66
CA ARG A 207 11.60 -56.54 -24.08
C ARG A 207 11.33 -57.39 -22.86
N THR A 208 10.06 -57.69 -22.58
CA THR A 208 9.65 -58.42 -21.37
C THR A 208 8.27 -59.05 -21.52
N ARG A 209 7.94 -60.03 -20.67
CA ARG A 209 6.63 -60.69 -20.61
C ARG A 209 5.58 -59.89 -19.84
N SER A 210 6.02 -59.04 -18.91
CA SER A 210 5.16 -58.23 -18.04
C SER A 210 5.36 -56.74 -18.30
N GLU A 211 4.40 -55.89 -17.91
CA GLU A 211 4.52 -54.46 -18.14
C GLU A 211 5.74 -53.84 -17.41
N PRO A 212 6.59 -53.07 -18.11
CA PRO A 212 7.84 -52.54 -17.59
C PRO A 212 7.67 -51.20 -16.84
N PHE A 213 6.76 -51.12 -15.87
CA PHE A 213 6.48 -49.86 -15.14
C PHE A 213 6.49 -50.03 -13.62
N ASN A 214 7.15 -51.07 -13.11
CA ASN A 214 7.25 -51.34 -11.67
C ASN A 214 8.71 -51.21 -11.22
N ARG A 215 9.00 -50.22 -10.36
CA ARG A 215 10.35 -49.94 -9.80
C ARG A 215 11.44 -49.65 -10.83
N ASN A 216 11.07 -49.06 -11.96
CA ASN A 216 11.99 -48.68 -13.02
C ASN A 216 12.48 -47.24 -12.80
N ILE A 217 13.78 -47.12 -12.56
CA ILE A 217 14.44 -45.89 -12.16
C ILE A 217 15.32 -45.39 -13.30
N ILE A 218 15.16 -44.12 -13.64
CA ILE A 218 16.04 -43.37 -14.51
C ILE A 218 16.82 -42.39 -13.63
N ASN A 219 18.14 -42.55 -13.60
CA ASN A 219 19.06 -41.63 -12.97
C ASN A 219 19.53 -40.64 -14.02
N VAL A 220 19.45 -39.36 -13.71
CA VAL A 220 19.87 -38.26 -14.57
C VAL A 220 20.93 -37.48 -13.81
N ASP A 221 22.15 -37.46 -14.33
CA ASP A 221 23.26 -36.70 -13.80
C ASP A 221 23.70 -35.67 -14.83
N TYR A 222 23.81 -34.40 -14.46
CA TYR A 222 24.35 -33.37 -15.36
C TYR A 222 25.35 -32.46 -14.64
N TYR A 223 26.21 -31.83 -15.43
CA TYR A 223 27.11 -30.79 -14.96
C TYR A 223 26.71 -29.46 -15.57
N ASP A 224 26.63 -28.41 -14.76
CA ASP A 224 26.46 -27.03 -15.25
C ASP A 224 27.77 -26.49 -15.88
N GLU A 225 27.74 -25.25 -16.37
CA GLU A 225 28.96 -24.61 -16.92
C GLU A 225 30.04 -24.32 -15.87
N ASN A 226 29.68 -24.34 -14.58
CA ASN A 226 30.59 -24.11 -13.45
C ASN A 226 31.15 -25.43 -12.87
N ASP A 227 30.96 -26.56 -13.55
CA ASP A 227 31.37 -27.90 -13.10
C ASP A 227 30.65 -28.40 -11.82
N THR A 228 29.51 -27.80 -11.47
CA THR A 228 28.62 -28.29 -10.40
C THR A 228 27.84 -29.50 -10.89
N LYS A 229 27.92 -30.61 -10.15
CA LYS A 229 27.16 -31.83 -10.44
C LYS A 229 25.77 -31.77 -9.84
N HIS A 230 24.76 -32.05 -10.64
CA HIS A 230 23.38 -32.25 -10.22
C HIS A 230 22.93 -33.67 -10.54
N SER A 231 22.22 -34.30 -9.60
CA SER A 231 21.74 -35.67 -9.71
C SER A 231 20.27 -35.73 -9.34
N SER A 232 19.46 -36.32 -10.23
CA SER A 232 18.03 -36.52 -10.01
C SER A 232 17.66 -37.97 -10.32
N LYS A 233 16.69 -38.50 -9.59
CA LYS A 233 16.16 -39.84 -9.79
C LYS A 233 14.70 -39.77 -10.13
N TYR A 234 14.33 -40.42 -11.24
CA TYR A 234 12.96 -40.46 -11.71
C TYR A 234 12.45 -41.88 -11.75
N GLU A 235 11.24 -42.09 -11.24
CA GLU A 235 10.50 -43.33 -11.47
C GLU A 235 9.60 -43.19 -12.70
N VAL A 236 9.62 -44.22 -13.57
CA VAL A 236 8.80 -44.30 -14.78
C VAL A 236 7.51 -45.03 -14.47
N ILE A 237 6.40 -44.31 -14.36
CA ILE A 237 5.08 -44.87 -14.03
C ILE A 237 4.16 -44.71 -15.24
N LYS A 238 3.37 -45.73 -15.56
CA LYS A 238 2.32 -45.66 -16.58
C LYS A 238 0.98 -45.33 -15.94
N ASN A 239 0.33 -44.25 -16.39
CA ASN A 239 -1.03 -43.90 -16.01
C ASN A 239 -2.06 -44.58 -16.97
N GLU A 240 -3.34 -44.60 -16.57
CA GLU A 240 -4.46 -45.22 -17.32
C GLU A 240 -4.58 -44.70 -18.78
N ASP A 241 -4.17 -43.45 -19.03
CA ASP A 241 -4.18 -42.79 -20.34
C ASP A 241 -2.90 -42.98 -21.19
N ASN A 242 -2.05 -43.98 -20.88
CA ASN A 242 -0.74 -44.20 -21.52
C ASN A 242 0.31 -43.07 -21.32
N LEU A 243 0.08 -42.15 -20.39
CA LEU A 243 1.05 -41.12 -20.02
C LEU A 243 2.11 -41.68 -19.07
N ILE A 244 3.38 -41.40 -19.37
CA ILE A 244 4.50 -41.76 -18.51
C ILE A 244 4.78 -40.61 -17.55
N LEU A 245 4.57 -40.85 -16.26
CA LEU A 245 4.90 -39.90 -15.21
C LEU A 245 6.35 -40.12 -14.77
N PHE A 246 7.12 -39.04 -14.77
CA PHE A 246 8.44 -38.95 -14.14
C PHE A 246 8.25 -38.42 -12.74
N LYS A 247 8.14 -39.30 -11.74
CA LYS A 247 8.11 -38.87 -10.35
C LYS A 247 9.55 -38.66 -9.89
N ASP A 248 9.91 -37.42 -9.59
CA ASP A 248 11.15 -37.13 -8.90
C ASP A 248 11.09 -37.76 -7.50
N ILE A 249 11.95 -38.75 -7.26
CA ILE A 249 12.08 -39.45 -5.96
C ILE A 249 13.29 -38.95 -5.19
N THR A 250 13.89 -37.84 -5.61
CA THR A 250 15.00 -37.21 -4.89
C THR A 250 14.46 -36.64 -3.58
N THR A 251 14.63 -37.42 -2.50
CA THR A 251 14.57 -36.90 -1.14
C THR A 251 15.66 -35.86 -1.02
N VAL A 252 15.24 -34.61 -0.80
CA VAL A 252 16.12 -33.56 -0.29
C VAL A 252 16.51 -34.02 1.12
N ASP A 253 17.73 -34.53 1.27
CA ASP A 253 18.39 -34.60 2.58
C ASP A 253 18.88 -33.19 2.96
#